data_AF-A0A4Y3N8S7-F1
#
_entry.id   AF-A0A4Y3N8S7-F1
#
_cell.length_a   1.000
_cell.length_b   1.000
_cell.length_c   1.000
_cell.angle_alpha   90.00
_cell.angle_beta   90.00
_cell.angle_gamma   90.00
#
_symmetry.space_group_name_H-M   'P 1'
#
loop_
_entity.id
_entity.type
_entity.pdbx_description
1 polymer ?
#
loop_
_entity_poly.entity_id
_entity_poly.type
_entity_poly.pdbx_seq_one_letter_code
_entity_poly.pdbx_strand_id
1 'polypeptide(L)'
;MPVINETLGQYSELFMLLAAGTYTVAFIAFAWDLAKSSKMLRAVDQKAAASTADPKVSVAAGRVAAGLGGADAGGPAGRAERPTSGLTVEGGTAAGDMKYAGERRAPARVAVALTVLGVLIHGAGVVTRAFGAGRVPWGNMYEFLTTGAFVAVAVFLIVLIRRDLRFLGTFVIGLAIIMLVAASAAFWTPVGHLVPALQSYWLIIHVSIAVLSSALFTLTFAMSVLQLLQSYRQKNLAAGRKDNLGFMRLVPNALSLENLSYRINAIAFIGWTFTLMFGAIWAEKAWGRFWGWDPKEVWTFVIWVVYAGYLHARATRGWTGTRAAWLSIVGYACVIINFTLVNTVFNGLHSYSGL
;
A
#
# COMPACT_ATOMS: atom_id res chain seq x y z
N MET A 1 -5.51 -37.60 -5.98
CA MET A 1 -5.38 -36.24 -5.40
C MET A 1 -4.70 -36.39 -4.04
N PRO A 2 -3.85 -35.44 -3.61
CA PRO A 2 -3.26 -35.51 -2.26
C PRO A 2 -4.36 -35.60 -1.19
N VAL A 3 -4.13 -36.29 -0.08
CA VAL A 3 -5.11 -36.37 1.00
C VAL A 3 -5.22 -35.01 1.68
N ILE A 4 -6.44 -34.49 1.86
CA ILE A 4 -6.68 -33.25 2.60
C ILE A 4 -6.45 -33.50 4.08
N ASN A 5 -5.62 -32.66 4.71
CA ASN A 5 -5.42 -32.67 6.15
C ASN A 5 -6.26 -31.58 6.80
N GLU A 6 -7.44 -31.96 7.28
CA GLU A 6 -8.40 -31.05 7.93
C GLU A 6 -7.85 -30.43 9.22
N THR A 7 -7.02 -31.16 9.97
CA THR A 7 -6.39 -30.65 11.19
C THR A 7 -5.46 -29.47 10.90
N LEU A 8 -4.66 -29.56 9.84
CA LEU A 8 -3.85 -28.44 9.37
C LEU A 8 -4.71 -27.27 8.86
N GLY A 9 -5.86 -27.56 8.27
CA GLY A 9 -6.88 -26.57 7.91
C GLY A 9 -7.40 -25.81 9.14
N GLN A 10 -7.76 -26.51 10.22
CA GLN A 10 -8.21 -25.89 11.47
C GLN A 10 -7.11 -25.04 12.14
N TYR A 11 -5.86 -25.51 12.13
CA TYR A 11 -4.73 -24.71 12.61
C TYR A 11 -4.51 -23.45 11.77
N SER A 12 -4.69 -23.54 10.45
CA SER A 12 -4.65 -22.36 9.58
C SER A 12 -5.68 -21.32 10.03
N GLU A 13 -6.92 -21.72 10.24
CA GLU A 13 -8.00 -20.82 10.68
C GLU A 13 -7.69 -20.17 12.03
N LEU A 14 -7.16 -20.93 12.98
CA LEU A 14 -6.72 -20.40 14.26
C LEU A 14 -5.60 -19.35 14.10
N PHE A 15 -4.61 -19.62 13.25
CA PHE A 15 -3.55 -18.65 12.95
C PHE A 15 -4.09 -17.40 12.25
N MET A 16 -5.07 -17.52 11.35
CA MET A 16 -5.72 -16.37 10.71
C MET A 16 -6.42 -15.48 11.75
N LEU A 17 -7.12 -16.08 12.71
CA LEU A 17 -7.77 -15.36 13.81
C LEU A 17 -6.75 -14.64 14.70
N LEU A 18 -5.69 -15.34 15.11
CA LEU A 18 -4.62 -14.76 15.93
C LEU A 18 -3.88 -13.64 15.19
N ALA A 19 -3.67 -13.78 13.88
CA ALA A 19 -3.10 -12.73 13.04
C ALA A 19 -4.02 -11.51 12.99
N ALA A 20 -5.33 -11.69 12.79
CA ALA A 20 -6.30 -10.60 12.79
C ALA A 20 -6.32 -9.84 14.13
N GLY A 21 -6.30 -10.57 15.25
CA GLY A 21 -6.17 -9.98 16.59
C GLY A 21 -4.88 -9.18 16.75
N THR A 22 -3.75 -9.75 16.35
CA THR A 22 -2.44 -9.10 16.42
C THR A 22 -2.38 -7.84 15.55
N TYR A 23 -2.91 -7.89 14.32
CA TYR A 23 -3.01 -6.72 13.46
C TYR A 23 -3.92 -5.65 14.03
N THR A 24 -4.99 -6.03 14.72
CA THR A 24 -5.87 -5.06 15.40
C THR A 24 -5.12 -4.28 16.47
N VAL A 25 -4.32 -4.97 17.29
CA VAL A 25 -3.46 -4.30 18.29
C VAL A 25 -2.40 -3.42 17.61
N ALA A 26 -1.78 -3.90 16.53
CA ALA A 26 -0.82 -3.12 15.75
C ALA A 26 -1.46 -1.86 15.12
N PHE A 27 -2.68 -1.97 14.61
CA PHE A 27 -3.46 -0.87 14.05
C PHE A 27 -3.75 0.19 15.10
N ILE A 28 -4.20 -0.22 16.29
CA ILE A 28 -4.43 0.69 17.42
C ILE A 28 -3.12 1.39 17.80
N ALA A 29 -1.98 0.67 17.82
CA ALA A 29 -0.69 1.26 18.12
C ALA A 29 -0.24 2.30 17.06
N PHE A 30 -0.44 2.02 15.76
CA PHE A 30 -0.17 2.99 14.68
C PHE A 30 -1.10 4.21 14.75
N ALA A 31 -2.40 3.99 14.98
CA ALA A 31 -3.38 5.07 15.14
C ALA A 31 -3.05 5.95 16.37
N TRP A 32 -2.64 5.33 17.46
CA TRP A 32 -2.20 6.03 18.68
C TRP A 32 -0.93 6.85 18.45
N ASP A 33 0.08 6.28 17.79
CA ASP A 33 1.31 6.99 17.42
C ASP A 33 0.99 8.24 16.59
N LEU A 34 0.11 8.10 15.59
CA LEU A 34 -0.34 9.20 14.74
C LEU A 34 -1.06 10.29 15.54
N ALA A 35 -1.95 9.92 16.46
CA ALA A 35 -2.70 10.84 17.31
C ALA A 35 -1.82 11.56 18.35
N LYS A 36 -0.93 10.82 19.03
CA LYS A 36 -0.04 11.38 20.06
C LYS A 36 0.96 12.36 19.46
N SER A 37 1.56 12.00 18.33
CA SER A 37 2.51 12.88 17.65
C SER A 37 1.84 14.16 17.11
N SER A 38 0.57 14.09 16.68
CA SER A 38 -0.23 15.28 16.35
C SER A 38 -0.42 16.23 17.54
N LYS A 39 -0.74 15.70 18.73
CA LYS A 39 -0.90 16.50 19.96
C LYS A 39 0.43 17.13 20.42
N MET A 40 1.52 16.36 20.37
CA MET A 40 2.86 16.85 20.74
C MET A 40 3.29 18.02 19.86
N LEU A 41 3.08 17.91 18.55
CA LEU A 41 3.40 18.98 17.60
C LEU A 41 2.59 20.26 17.87
N ARG A 42 1.29 20.14 18.18
CA ARG A 42 0.45 21.28 18.58
C ARG A 42 0.92 21.95 19.88
N ALA A 43 1.35 21.16 20.86
CA ALA A 43 1.86 21.68 22.13
C ALA A 43 3.19 22.45 21.96
N VAL A 44 4.05 21.98 21.05
CA VAL A 44 5.29 22.70 20.68
C VAL A 44 4.95 24.03 20.01
N ASP A 45 4.00 24.05 19.07
CA ASP A 45 3.57 25.30 18.43
C ASP A 45 2.98 26.29 19.44
N GLN A 46 2.17 25.81 20.40
CA GLN A 46 1.62 26.65 21.47
C GLN A 46 2.71 27.23 22.36
N LYS A 47 3.73 26.44 22.71
CA LYS A 47 4.90 26.92 23.46
C LYS A 47 5.74 27.92 22.66
N ALA A 48 5.96 27.67 21.37
CA ALA A 48 6.67 28.59 20.49
C ALA A 48 5.92 29.92 20.34
N ALA A 49 4.60 29.87 20.12
CA ALA A 49 3.73 31.04 20.06
C ALA A 49 3.72 31.83 21.39
N ALA A 50 3.71 31.13 22.53
CA ALA A 50 3.82 31.75 23.84
C ALA A 50 5.20 32.40 24.08
N SER A 51 6.29 31.79 23.61
CA SER A 51 7.63 32.37 23.71
C SER A 51 7.84 33.59 22.80
N THR A 52 7.15 33.66 21.65
CA THR A 52 7.15 34.85 20.79
C THR A 52 6.24 35.97 21.30
N ALA A 53 5.34 35.67 22.23
CA ALA A 53 4.43 36.64 22.85
C ALA A 53 5.00 37.29 24.13
N ASP A 54 6.21 36.91 24.55
CA ASP A 54 6.91 37.49 25.71
C ASP A 54 7.92 38.56 25.24
N PRO A 55 7.61 39.88 25.32
CA PRO A 55 8.37 40.93 24.65
C PRO A 55 9.60 41.39 25.46
N LYS A 56 10.36 40.46 26.03
CA LYS A 56 11.59 40.78 26.77
C LYS A 56 12.70 39.82 26.41
N VAL A 57 13.36 40.04 25.27
CA VAL A 57 14.83 40.20 25.14
C VAL A 57 15.11 40.78 23.75
N SER A 58 15.61 42.01 23.70
CA SER A 58 16.28 42.57 22.53
C SER A 58 17.65 41.89 22.37
N VAL A 59 17.88 41.19 21.25
CA VAL A 59 19.25 40.81 20.85
C VAL A 59 19.55 41.41 19.48
N ALA A 60 20.65 42.15 19.47
CA ALA A 60 21.15 42.97 18.38
C ALA A 60 21.32 42.18 17.07
N ALA A 61 21.00 42.86 15.96
CA ALA A 61 21.27 42.41 14.62
C ALA A 61 22.78 42.32 14.36
N GLY A 62 23.35 41.13 14.56
CA GLY A 62 24.66 40.75 14.03
C GLY A 62 24.50 40.24 12.60
N ARG A 63 24.92 41.05 11.62
CA ARG A 63 25.12 40.60 10.23
C ARG A 63 26.10 39.44 10.22
N VAL A 64 25.69 38.28 9.74
CA VAL A 64 26.60 37.17 9.40
C VAL A 64 26.55 36.92 7.91
N ALA A 65 27.74 36.93 7.34
CA ALA A 65 28.07 36.91 5.94
C ALA A 65 27.64 35.62 5.21
N ALA A 66 27.34 35.79 3.93
CA ALA A 66 27.18 34.72 2.96
C ALA A 66 28.48 33.89 2.88
N GLY A 67 28.37 32.60 3.19
CA GLY A 67 29.40 31.59 2.95
C GLY A 67 28.96 30.66 1.83
N LEU A 68 29.67 30.76 0.70
CA LEU A 68 29.62 29.84 -0.43
C LEU A 68 30.30 28.50 -0.08
N GLY A 69 29.79 27.39 -0.61
CA GLY A 69 30.63 26.27 -1.06
C GLY A 69 30.31 24.85 -0.54
N GLY A 70 30.00 23.95 -1.49
CA GLY A 70 30.30 22.51 -1.46
C GLY A 70 29.12 21.58 -1.15
N ALA A 71 28.83 20.52 -1.89
CA ALA A 71 29.42 19.94 -3.09
C ALA A 71 28.40 18.99 -3.73
N ASP A 72 28.31 19.04 -5.04
CA ASP A 72 27.50 18.16 -5.89
C ASP A 72 27.96 16.70 -5.80
N ALA A 73 27.00 15.79 -5.62
CA ALA A 73 27.15 14.37 -5.92
C ALA A 73 26.01 13.98 -6.87
N GLY A 74 26.36 13.96 -8.17
CA GLY A 74 25.45 13.77 -9.28
C GLY A 74 24.82 12.38 -9.36
N GLY A 75 23.51 12.35 -9.58
CA GLY A 75 22.75 11.25 -10.15
C GLY A 75 21.89 11.80 -11.30
N PRO A 76 21.53 10.98 -12.30
CA PRO A 76 21.09 11.47 -13.61
C PRO A 76 19.82 12.30 -13.51
N ALA A 77 19.95 13.57 -13.91
CA ALA A 77 18.87 14.55 -14.03
C ALA A 77 17.93 14.18 -15.20
N GLY A 78 17.01 13.25 -14.94
CA GLY A 78 15.99 12.83 -15.90
C GLY A 78 14.66 13.53 -15.66
N ARG A 79 14.44 14.69 -16.32
CA ARG A 79 13.18 15.29 -16.82
C ARG A 79 11.87 15.27 -15.99
N ALA A 80 11.88 14.82 -14.74
CA ALA A 80 10.69 14.70 -13.88
C ALA A 80 10.59 15.76 -12.78
N GLU A 81 11.61 16.63 -12.63
CA GLU A 81 11.52 17.83 -11.79
C GLU A 81 11.00 18.99 -12.63
N ARG A 82 9.68 19.08 -12.80
CA ARG A 82 9.05 20.36 -13.12
C ARG A 82 8.35 20.90 -11.86
N PRO A 83 8.67 22.12 -11.42
CA PRO A 83 8.13 22.69 -10.19
C PRO A 83 6.74 23.26 -10.45
N THR A 84 5.70 22.44 -10.32
CA THR A 84 4.32 22.95 -10.13
C THR A 84 3.78 22.67 -8.73
N SER A 85 4.58 22.05 -7.86
CA SER A 85 4.26 21.83 -6.44
C SER A 85 5.20 22.56 -5.48
N GLY A 86 5.84 23.64 -5.93
CA GLY A 86 6.85 24.43 -5.19
C GLY A 86 6.32 25.24 -4.00
N LEU A 87 5.31 24.74 -3.28
CA LEU A 87 5.03 25.18 -1.92
C LEU A 87 5.78 24.25 -0.96
N THR A 88 7.11 24.37 -0.94
CA THR A 88 7.91 23.87 0.17
C THR A 88 7.66 24.80 1.35
N VAL A 89 6.66 24.47 2.17
CA VAL A 89 6.57 25.05 3.51
C VAL A 89 7.73 24.47 4.31
N GLU A 90 8.85 25.20 4.36
CA GLU A 90 9.98 24.86 5.22
C GLU A 90 9.51 24.72 6.67
N GLY A 91 9.85 23.61 7.32
CA GLY A 91 9.57 23.37 8.74
C GLY A 91 8.24 22.69 9.12
N GLY A 92 7.43 22.22 8.16
CA GLY A 92 6.05 21.74 8.44
C GLY A 92 5.73 20.25 8.26
N THR A 93 6.65 19.42 7.73
CA THR A 93 6.38 18.01 7.37
C THR A 93 7.60 17.11 7.61
N ALA A 94 7.39 15.80 7.75
CA ALA A 94 8.46 14.81 7.82
C ALA A 94 9.39 14.87 6.59
N ALA A 95 10.64 14.43 6.77
CA ALA A 95 11.68 14.50 5.75
C ALA A 95 11.23 13.86 4.42
N GLY A 96 11.39 14.60 3.32
CA GLY A 96 10.95 14.17 1.99
C GLY A 96 11.73 12.99 1.41
N ASP A 97 12.94 12.75 1.90
CA ASP A 97 13.74 11.61 1.48
C ASP A 97 13.22 10.27 2.01
N MET A 98 12.36 10.31 3.06
CA MET A 98 11.83 9.14 3.77
C MET A 98 12.95 8.17 4.18
N LYS A 99 14.16 8.68 4.44
CA LYS A 99 15.24 7.84 4.95
C LYS A 99 14.90 7.44 6.38
N TYR A 100 15.31 6.23 6.77
CA TYR A 100 15.09 5.72 8.11
C TYR A 100 15.88 6.55 9.11
N ALA A 101 15.27 7.62 9.62
CA ALA A 101 15.88 8.46 10.63
C ALA A 101 15.88 7.70 11.96
N GLY A 102 17.03 7.68 12.63
CA GLY A 102 17.25 6.98 13.90
C GLY A 102 16.43 7.50 15.08
N GLU A 103 15.43 8.38 14.87
CA GLU A 103 14.56 8.90 15.90
C GLU A 103 13.85 7.76 16.64
N ARG A 104 13.99 7.76 17.97
CA ARG A 104 13.44 6.75 18.87
C ARG A 104 11.95 6.97 19.07
N ARG A 105 11.13 6.77 18.03
CA ARG A 105 9.67 6.71 18.16
C ARG A 105 9.26 5.35 18.74
N ALA A 106 9.39 5.20 20.05
CA ALA A 106 9.04 3.97 20.79
C ALA A 106 7.66 3.38 20.40
N PRO A 107 6.55 4.15 20.35
CA PRO A 107 5.25 3.61 19.94
C PRO A 107 5.24 3.08 18.50
N ALA A 108 5.91 3.76 17.57
CA ALA A 108 5.99 3.29 16.18
C ALA A 108 6.84 2.01 16.05
N ARG A 109 7.88 1.83 16.90
CA ARG A 109 8.65 0.57 16.95
C ARG A 109 7.82 -0.59 17.49
N VAL A 110 7.01 -0.34 18.53
CA VAL A 110 6.08 -1.35 19.06
C VAL A 110 5.06 -1.74 17.99
N ALA A 111 4.48 -0.77 17.28
CA ALA A 111 3.54 -1.06 16.18
C ALA A 111 4.19 -1.90 15.08
N VAL A 112 5.43 -1.60 14.69
CA VAL A 112 6.19 -2.41 13.72
C VAL A 112 6.49 -3.80 14.27
N ALA A 113 6.91 -3.94 15.53
CA ALA A 113 7.18 -5.24 16.15
C ALA A 113 5.92 -6.12 16.20
N LEU A 114 4.78 -5.54 16.58
CA LEU A 114 3.48 -6.22 16.53
C LEU A 114 3.10 -6.61 15.10
N THR A 115 3.40 -5.77 14.12
CA THR A 115 3.17 -6.09 12.70
C THR A 115 4.05 -7.25 12.24
N VAL A 116 5.32 -7.28 12.62
CA VAL A 116 6.23 -8.41 12.33
C VAL A 116 5.69 -9.70 12.95
N LEU A 117 5.28 -9.66 14.23
CA LEU A 117 4.66 -10.80 14.89
C LEU A 117 3.38 -11.25 14.15
N GLY A 118 2.52 -10.30 13.79
CA GLY A 118 1.30 -10.57 13.02
C GLY A 118 1.59 -11.22 11.67
N VAL A 119 2.63 -10.78 10.96
CA VAL A 119 3.08 -11.39 9.69
C VAL A 119 3.61 -12.80 9.90
N LEU A 120 4.36 -13.07 10.97
CA LEU A 120 4.85 -14.43 11.25
C LEU A 120 3.69 -15.38 11.54
N ILE A 121 2.73 -14.95 12.36
CA ILE A 121 1.51 -15.73 12.68
C ILE A 121 0.67 -15.94 11.41
N HIS A 122 0.46 -14.88 10.62
CA HIS A 122 -0.30 -14.96 9.38
C HIS A 122 0.38 -15.88 8.36
N GLY A 123 1.71 -15.79 8.24
CA GLY A 123 2.51 -16.67 7.40
C GLY A 123 2.38 -18.14 7.81
N ALA A 124 2.40 -18.43 9.11
CA ALA A 124 2.12 -19.78 9.61
C ALA A 124 0.74 -20.27 9.17
N GLY A 125 -0.29 -19.42 9.24
CA GLY A 125 -1.65 -19.73 8.76
C GLY A 125 -1.72 -20.03 7.27
N VAL A 126 -1.06 -19.23 6.42
CA VAL A 126 -0.99 -19.49 4.97
C VAL A 126 -0.25 -20.80 4.67
N VAL A 127 0.87 -21.05 5.36
CA VAL A 127 1.71 -22.24 5.16
C VAL A 127 1.00 -23.52 5.62
N THR A 128 0.36 -23.51 6.79
CA THR A 128 -0.42 -24.67 7.25
C THR A 128 -1.59 -24.96 6.32
N ARG A 129 -2.23 -23.93 5.75
CA ARG A 129 -3.26 -24.12 4.72
C ARG A 129 -2.71 -24.79 3.47
N ALA A 130 -1.53 -24.35 3.02
CA ALA A 130 -0.88 -24.91 1.85
C ALA A 130 -0.56 -26.40 2.03
N PHE A 131 0.01 -26.76 3.18
CA PHE A 131 0.28 -28.15 3.53
C PHE A 131 -1.01 -28.96 3.73
N GLY A 132 -2.03 -28.37 4.35
CA GLY A 132 -3.35 -29.00 4.53
C GLY A 132 -4.03 -29.36 3.21
N ALA A 133 -3.88 -28.51 2.20
CA ALA A 133 -4.43 -28.74 0.86
C ALA A 133 -3.51 -29.54 -0.07
N GLY A 134 -2.22 -29.67 0.27
CA GLY A 134 -1.18 -30.23 -0.61
C GLY A 134 -0.90 -29.37 -1.86
N ARG A 135 -1.13 -28.05 -1.78
CA ARG A 135 -1.04 -27.10 -2.91
C ARG A 135 -0.89 -25.66 -2.41
N VAL A 136 -0.60 -24.72 -3.31
CA VAL A 136 -0.68 -23.30 -2.98
C VAL A 136 -2.12 -22.87 -2.63
N PRO A 137 -2.34 -22.05 -1.58
CA PRO A 137 -3.66 -21.67 -1.12
C PRO A 137 -4.17 -20.44 -1.88
N TRP A 138 -4.46 -20.60 -3.19
CA TRP A 138 -5.02 -19.56 -4.08
C TRP A 138 -6.21 -20.08 -4.91
N GLY A 139 -6.95 -21.03 -4.36
CA GLY A 139 -8.02 -21.73 -5.07
C GLY A 139 -9.38 -21.05 -4.99
N ASN A 140 -9.59 -20.15 -4.03
CA ASN A 140 -10.89 -19.50 -3.77
C ASN A 140 -10.73 -18.13 -3.09
N MET A 141 -11.82 -17.38 -2.95
CA MET A 141 -11.80 -16.03 -2.37
C MET A 141 -11.25 -15.94 -0.95
N TYR A 142 -11.52 -16.92 -0.07
CA TYR A 142 -10.91 -16.97 1.27
C TYR A 142 -9.38 -16.95 1.19
N GLU A 143 -8.86 -17.87 0.39
CA GLU A 143 -7.45 -18.12 0.17
C GLU A 143 -6.74 -16.92 -0.50
N PHE A 144 -7.43 -16.27 -1.44
CA PHE A 144 -6.94 -15.04 -2.05
C PHE A 144 -6.94 -13.84 -1.10
N LEU A 145 -7.98 -13.63 -0.30
CA LEU A 145 -8.06 -12.51 0.64
C LEU A 145 -7.02 -12.66 1.76
N THR A 146 -6.90 -13.84 2.34
CA THR A 146 -5.90 -14.13 3.38
C THR A 146 -4.49 -13.99 2.84
N THR A 147 -4.15 -14.67 1.74
CA THR A 147 -2.80 -14.56 1.17
C THR A 147 -2.50 -13.16 0.62
N GLY A 148 -3.48 -12.49 0.01
CA GLY A 148 -3.34 -11.12 -0.46
C GLY A 148 -3.07 -10.13 0.68
N ALA A 149 -3.77 -10.26 1.79
CA ALA A 149 -3.50 -9.48 3.00
C ALA A 149 -2.10 -9.76 3.56
N PHE A 150 -1.69 -11.03 3.61
CA PHE A 150 -0.34 -11.41 4.02
C PHE A 150 0.74 -10.74 3.14
N VAL A 151 0.62 -10.85 1.81
CA VAL A 151 1.59 -10.27 0.89
C VAL A 151 1.59 -8.74 0.97
N ALA A 152 0.44 -8.09 1.11
CA ALA A 152 0.37 -6.63 1.27
C ALA A 152 1.14 -6.15 2.51
N VAL A 153 0.95 -6.81 3.66
CA VAL A 153 1.67 -6.44 4.89
C VAL A 153 3.14 -6.81 4.81
N ALA A 154 3.50 -7.96 4.22
CA ALA A 154 4.89 -8.37 4.02
C ALA A 154 5.64 -7.39 3.11
N VAL A 155 5.05 -6.98 1.98
CA VAL A 155 5.60 -5.97 1.07
C VAL A 155 5.77 -4.64 1.81
N PHE A 156 4.78 -4.23 2.61
CA PHE A 156 4.90 -3.04 3.45
C PHE A 156 6.10 -3.10 4.39
N LEU A 157 6.31 -4.22 5.11
CA LEU A 157 7.48 -4.40 5.97
C LEU A 157 8.80 -4.40 5.18
N ILE A 158 8.84 -5.05 4.01
CA ILE A 158 10.04 -5.06 3.15
C ILE A 158 10.41 -3.64 2.70
N VAL A 159 9.42 -2.86 2.25
CA VAL A 159 9.66 -1.46 1.86
C VAL A 159 10.07 -0.63 3.08
N LEU A 160 9.53 -0.95 4.27
CA LEU A 160 9.86 -0.28 5.53
C LEU A 160 11.33 -0.40 5.93
N ILE A 161 12.01 -1.47 5.51
CA ILE A 161 13.46 -1.66 5.74
C ILE A 161 14.27 -0.60 4.99
N ARG A 162 13.80 -0.17 3.83
CA ARG A 162 14.51 0.78 2.94
C ARG A 162 14.03 2.22 3.12
N ARG A 163 12.74 2.43 3.47
CA ARG A 163 12.09 3.74 3.58
C ARG A 163 11.24 3.80 4.84
N ASP A 164 11.30 4.90 5.60
CA ASP A 164 10.40 5.07 6.76
C ASP A 164 8.99 5.43 6.30
N LEU A 165 8.18 4.39 6.07
CA LEU A 165 6.76 4.47 5.73
C LEU A 165 5.84 4.16 6.93
N ARG A 166 6.30 4.34 8.17
CA ARG A 166 5.48 4.01 9.36
C ARG A 166 4.15 4.75 9.39
N PHE A 167 4.08 5.95 8.82
CA PHE A 167 2.83 6.72 8.67
C PHE A 167 1.79 6.02 7.79
N LEU A 168 2.22 5.10 6.91
CA LEU A 168 1.35 4.29 6.05
C LEU A 168 0.80 3.06 6.79
N GLY A 169 1.37 2.71 7.94
CA GLY A 169 1.03 1.51 8.71
C GLY A 169 -0.46 1.43 9.03
N THR A 170 -1.09 2.52 9.50
CA THR A 170 -2.54 2.53 9.78
C THR A 170 -3.37 2.14 8.56
N PHE A 171 -3.01 2.61 7.37
CA PHE A 171 -3.77 2.34 6.13
C PHE A 171 -3.58 0.91 5.65
N VAL A 172 -2.33 0.42 5.61
CA VAL A 172 -2.03 -0.94 5.14
C VAL A 172 -2.58 -1.99 6.10
N ILE A 173 -2.34 -1.82 7.41
CA ILE A 173 -2.85 -2.75 8.42
C ILE A 173 -4.37 -2.69 8.51
N GLY A 174 -4.97 -1.49 8.42
CA GLY A 174 -6.43 -1.33 8.39
C GLY A 174 -7.05 -2.10 7.22
N LEU A 175 -6.48 -2.00 6.02
CA LEU A 175 -6.93 -2.78 4.88
C LEU A 175 -6.73 -4.29 5.07
N ALA A 176 -5.59 -4.71 5.61
CA ALA A 176 -5.34 -6.13 5.89
C ALA A 176 -6.37 -6.72 6.87
N ILE A 177 -6.76 -5.97 7.90
CA ILE A 177 -7.84 -6.35 8.82
C ILE A 177 -9.17 -6.47 8.07
N ILE A 178 -9.53 -5.50 7.23
CA ILE A 178 -10.75 -5.56 6.42
C ILE A 178 -10.76 -6.81 5.53
N MET A 179 -9.64 -7.13 4.89
CA MET A 179 -9.49 -8.33 4.06
C MET A 179 -9.66 -9.62 4.87
N LEU A 180 -9.05 -9.71 6.06
CA LEU A 180 -9.18 -10.88 6.94
C LEU A 180 -10.61 -11.03 7.49
N VAL A 181 -11.25 -9.92 7.86
CA VAL A 181 -12.67 -9.93 8.29
C VAL A 181 -13.56 -10.36 7.14
N ALA A 182 -13.36 -9.82 5.93
CA ALA A 182 -14.12 -10.22 4.75
C ALA A 182 -13.93 -11.71 4.42
N ALA A 183 -12.69 -12.20 4.52
CA ALA A 183 -12.38 -13.62 4.30
C ALA A 183 -13.17 -14.50 5.26
N SER A 184 -13.17 -14.17 6.55
CA SER A 184 -13.83 -14.98 7.59
C SER A 184 -15.35 -14.81 7.61
N ALA A 185 -15.88 -13.62 7.33
CA ALA A 185 -17.31 -13.33 7.48
C ALA A 185 -18.13 -13.59 6.21
N ALA A 186 -17.56 -13.34 5.03
CA ALA A 186 -18.30 -13.39 3.76
C ALA A 186 -17.84 -14.51 2.82
N PHE A 187 -16.59 -14.96 2.94
CA PHE A 187 -15.98 -15.89 1.99
C PHE A 187 -15.39 -17.13 2.65
N TRP A 188 -15.78 -17.47 3.88
CA TRP A 188 -15.21 -18.63 4.57
C TRP A 188 -15.44 -19.89 3.75
N THR A 189 -14.35 -20.61 3.48
CA THR A 189 -14.38 -21.87 2.73
C THR A 189 -13.44 -22.87 3.40
N PRO A 190 -13.85 -24.14 3.54
CA PRO A 190 -12.99 -25.17 4.12
C PRO A 190 -11.80 -25.48 3.20
N VAL A 191 -10.77 -26.10 3.76
CA VAL A 191 -9.62 -26.58 2.98
C VAL A 191 -10.07 -27.68 2.01
N GLY A 192 -9.63 -27.60 0.75
CA GLY A 192 -10.10 -28.52 -0.28
C GLY A 192 -9.25 -28.52 -1.55
N HIS A 193 -9.61 -29.38 -2.50
CA HIS A 193 -8.94 -29.49 -3.79
C HIS A 193 -9.24 -28.30 -4.72
N LEU A 194 -8.34 -28.03 -5.66
CA LEU A 194 -8.64 -27.09 -6.74
C LEU A 194 -9.58 -27.74 -7.75
N VAL A 195 -10.42 -26.92 -8.37
CA VAL A 195 -11.13 -27.33 -9.59
C VAL A 195 -10.13 -27.73 -10.68
N PRO A 196 -10.47 -28.67 -11.59
CA PRO A 196 -9.52 -29.20 -12.58
C PRO A 196 -8.79 -28.15 -13.41
N ALA A 197 -9.47 -27.05 -13.78
CA ALA A 197 -8.87 -25.96 -14.57
C ALA A 197 -7.72 -25.22 -13.83
N LEU A 198 -7.70 -25.26 -12.50
CA LEU A 198 -6.69 -24.61 -11.65
C LEU A 198 -5.48 -25.53 -11.34
N GLN A 199 -5.55 -26.83 -11.65
CA GLN A 199 -4.50 -27.81 -11.35
C GLN A 199 -3.32 -27.70 -12.34
N SER A 200 -2.64 -26.55 -12.35
CA SER A 200 -1.53 -26.27 -13.27
C SER A 200 -0.44 -25.43 -12.62
N TYR A 201 0.82 -25.61 -13.03
CA TYR A 201 1.93 -24.76 -12.60
C TYR A 201 1.74 -23.29 -12.99
N TRP A 202 0.91 -23.01 -14.01
CA TRP A 202 0.57 -21.65 -14.41
C TRP A 202 -0.17 -20.87 -13.33
N LEU A 203 -0.98 -21.54 -12.51
CA LEU A 203 -1.59 -20.92 -11.34
C LEU A 203 -0.50 -20.31 -10.46
N ILE A 204 0.61 -21.02 -10.25
CA ILE A 204 1.68 -20.54 -9.39
C ILE A 204 2.33 -19.27 -9.97
N ILE A 205 2.68 -19.31 -11.26
CA ILE A 205 3.38 -18.22 -11.93
C ILE A 205 2.47 -16.98 -12.07
N HIS A 206 1.28 -17.16 -12.61
CA HIS A 206 0.35 -16.07 -12.90
C HIS A 206 -0.14 -15.40 -11.61
N VAL A 207 -0.64 -16.19 -10.65
CA VAL A 207 -1.26 -15.66 -9.44
C VAL A 207 -0.24 -15.00 -8.52
N SER A 208 0.96 -15.56 -8.36
CA SER A 208 1.98 -14.96 -7.49
C SER A 208 2.36 -13.54 -7.94
N ILE A 209 2.53 -13.34 -9.25
CA ILE A 209 2.85 -12.03 -9.84
C ILE A 209 1.65 -11.08 -9.74
N ALA A 210 0.43 -11.58 -9.95
CA ALA A 210 -0.81 -10.81 -9.78
C ALA A 210 -0.97 -10.29 -8.34
N VAL A 211 -0.76 -11.15 -7.35
CA VAL A 211 -0.88 -10.81 -5.93
C VAL A 211 0.23 -9.83 -5.51
N LEU A 212 1.47 -10.06 -5.96
CA LEU A 212 2.58 -9.15 -5.68
C LEU A 212 2.34 -7.75 -6.28
N SER A 213 1.88 -7.69 -7.52
CA SER A 213 1.56 -6.42 -8.19
C SER A 213 0.40 -5.70 -7.50
N SER A 214 -0.64 -6.44 -7.09
CA SER A 214 -1.77 -5.89 -6.32
C SER A 214 -1.34 -5.33 -4.96
N ALA A 215 -0.41 -6.00 -4.27
CA ALA A 215 0.17 -5.50 -3.03
C ALA A 215 0.93 -4.18 -3.25
N LEU A 216 1.73 -4.06 -4.32
CA LEU A 216 2.40 -2.81 -4.66
C LEU A 216 1.41 -1.69 -5.00
N PHE A 217 0.35 -1.98 -5.78
CA PHE A 217 -0.72 -1.02 -6.06
C PHE A 217 -1.48 -0.59 -4.81
N THR A 218 -1.62 -1.48 -3.83
CA THR A 218 -2.21 -1.16 -2.52
C THR A 218 -1.39 -0.11 -1.78
N LEU A 219 -0.06 -0.27 -1.78
CA LEU A 219 0.85 0.71 -1.16
C LEU A 219 0.75 2.09 -1.85
N THR A 220 0.75 2.11 -3.18
CA THR A 220 0.68 3.37 -3.94
C THR A 220 -0.68 4.05 -3.82
N PHE A 221 -1.77 3.28 -3.75
CA PHE A 221 -3.10 3.79 -3.41
C PHE A 221 -3.09 4.53 -2.07
N ALA A 222 -2.56 3.91 -1.01
CA ALA A 222 -2.48 4.53 0.30
C ALA A 222 -1.61 5.81 0.27
N MET A 223 -0.49 5.80 -0.47
CA MET A 223 0.33 7.00 -0.69
C MET A 223 -0.42 8.11 -1.44
N SER A 224 -1.21 7.78 -2.46
CA SER A 224 -1.98 8.74 -3.24
C SER A 224 -3.14 9.35 -2.46
N VAL A 225 -3.79 8.58 -1.58
CA VAL A 225 -4.79 9.12 -0.64
C VAL A 225 -4.13 10.15 0.31
N LEU A 226 -2.99 9.78 0.90
CA LEU A 226 -2.22 10.70 1.75
C LEU A 226 -1.71 11.92 0.99
N GLN A 227 -1.33 11.75 -0.27
CA GLN A 227 -0.90 12.84 -1.14
C GLN A 227 -2.02 13.87 -1.34
N LEU A 228 -3.27 13.43 -1.54
CA LEU A 228 -4.41 14.33 -1.67
C LEU A 228 -4.68 15.10 -0.38
N LEU A 229 -4.66 14.40 0.77
CA LEU A 229 -4.82 15.02 2.09
C LEU A 229 -3.72 16.05 2.36
N GLN A 230 -2.47 15.73 1.98
CA GLN A 230 -1.33 16.61 2.17
C GLN A 230 -1.39 17.82 1.24
N SER A 231 -1.78 17.62 -0.02
CA SER A 231 -1.99 18.69 -0.99
C SER A 231 -3.07 19.67 -0.53
N TYR A 232 -4.15 19.16 0.05
CA TYR A 232 -5.22 19.97 0.62
C TYR A 232 -4.73 20.79 1.82
N ARG A 233 -4.00 20.16 2.75
CA ARG A 233 -3.40 20.84 3.91
C ARG A 233 -2.45 21.96 3.49
N GLN A 234 -1.51 21.66 2.58
CA GLN A 234 -0.52 22.64 2.10
C GLN A 234 -1.19 23.84 1.43
N LYS A 235 -2.24 23.63 0.63
CA LYS A 235 -3.02 24.72 0.02
C LYS A 235 -3.72 25.59 1.07
N ASN A 236 -4.29 24.99 2.12
CA ASN A 236 -4.95 25.74 3.18
C ASN A 236 -3.98 26.56 4.02
N LEU A 237 -2.80 26.01 4.33
CA LEU A 237 -1.73 26.74 5.03
C LEU A 237 -1.21 27.92 4.20
N ALA A 238 -0.99 27.73 2.90
CA ALA A 238 -0.59 28.81 2.00
C ALA A 238 -1.65 29.93 1.91
N ALA A 239 -2.93 29.59 2.10
CA ALA A 239 -4.03 30.55 2.18
C ALA A 239 -4.24 31.15 3.58
N GLY A 240 -3.31 30.93 4.53
CA GLY A 240 -3.39 31.45 5.90
C GLY A 240 -4.48 30.82 6.78
N ARG A 241 -5.06 29.68 6.38
CA ARG A 241 -6.10 28.98 7.16
C ARG A 241 -5.49 28.14 8.28
N LYS A 242 -6.29 27.88 9.33
CA LYS A 242 -5.88 27.05 10.48
C LYS A 242 -5.55 25.61 10.06
N ASP A 243 -4.52 25.04 10.69
CA ASP A 243 -4.10 23.65 10.46
C ASP A 243 -5.01 22.65 11.19
N ASN A 244 -6.04 22.18 10.50
CA ASN A 244 -6.97 21.19 11.03
C ASN A 244 -6.42 19.75 10.94
N LEU A 245 -5.39 19.50 10.12
CA LEU A 245 -4.84 18.17 9.82
C LEU A 245 -3.42 17.99 10.41
N GLY A 246 -3.25 18.35 11.68
CA GLY A 246 -1.93 18.35 12.34
C GLY A 246 -1.19 16.99 12.33
N PHE A 247 -1.90 15.87 12.20
CA PHE A 247 -1.29 14.55 12.08
C PHE A 247 -0.52 14.37 10.76
N MET A 248 -0.87 15.11 9.71
CA MET A 248 -0.21 15.07 8.40
C MET A 248 1.17 15.74 8.41
N ARG A 249 1.61 16.31 9.54
CA ARG A 249 3.01 16.74 9.75
C ARG A 249 3.97 15.55 9.77
N LEU A 250 3.49 14.36 10.13
CA LEU A 250 4.27 13.12 10.17
C LEU A 250 4.37 12.46 8.80
N VAL A 251 3.55 12.92 7.86
CA VAL A 251 3.55 12.47 6.49
C VAL A 251 4.47 13.39 5.69
N PRO A 252 5.32 12.85 4.80
CA PRO A 252 6.13 13.65 3.89
C PRO A 252 5.30 14.64 3.06
N ASN A 253 5.97 15.59 2.42
CA ASN A 253 5.28 16.51 1.49
C ASN A 253 4.62 15.74 0.32
N ALA A 254 3.61 16.37 -0.31
CA ALA A 254 2.85 15.74 -1.38
C ALA A 254 3.72 15.29 -2.57
N LEU A 255 4.74 16.07 -2.93
CA LEU A 255 5.65 15.75 -4.03
C LEU A 255 6.47 14.46 -3.75
N SER A 256 6.91 14.27 -2.51
CA SER A 256 7.69 13.10 -2.10
C SER A 256 6.85 11.84 -2.17
N LEU A 257 5.60 11.90 -1.71
CA LEU A 257 4.62 10.81 -1.84
C LEU A 257 4.36 10.49 -3.31
N GLU A 258 4.17 11.51 -4.14
CA GLU A 258 3.92 11.33 -5.57
C GLU A 258 5.09 10.66 -6.28
N ASN A 259 6.32 11.09 -6.01
CA ASN A 259 7.53 10.56 -6.63
C ASN A 259 7.79 9.11 -6.24
N LEU A 260 7.58 8.75 -4.97
CA LEU A 260 7.69 7.37 -4.53
C LEU A 260 6.56 6.51 -5.12
N SER A 261 5.33 7.00 -5.07
CA SER A 261 4.15 6.31 -5.62
C SER A 261 4.35 5.98 -7.10
N TYR A 262 4.84 6.91 -7.91
CA TYR A 262 5.13 6.65 -9.32
C TYR A 262 6.20 5.57 -9.55
N ARG A 263 7.29 5.59 -8.79
CA ARG A 263 8.36 4.57 -8.93
C ARG A 263 7.84 3.18 -8.59
N ILE A 264 7.05 3.06 -7.53
CA ILE A 264 6.43 1.79 -7.13
C ILE A 264 5.38 1.37 -8.16
N ASN A 265 4.54 2.29 -8.65
CA ASN A 265 3.55 2.02 -9.70
C ASN A 265 4.19 1.54 -11.00
N ALA A 266 5.36 2.06 -11.38
CA ALA A 266 6.09 1.58 -12.55
C ALA A 266 6.52 0.10 -12.39
N ILE A 267 7.02 -0.29 -11.21
CA ILE A 267 7.39 -1.67 -10.91
C ILE A 267 6.14 -2.57 -10.90
N ALA A 268 5.07 -2.11 -10.24
CA ALA A 268 3.80 -2.83 -10.18
C ALA A 268 3.17 -3.03 -11.56
N PHE A 269 3.27 -2.04 -12.45
CA PHE A 269 2.79 -2.12 -13.83
C PHE A 269 3.57 -3.14 -14.67
N ILE A 270 4.88 -3.23 -14.49
CA ILE A 270 5.69 -4.29 -15.13
C ILE A 270 5.20 -5.66 -14.67
N GLY A 271 5.01 -5.84 -13.36
CA GLY A 271 4.43 -7.07 -12.81
C GLY A 271 3.05 -7.36 -13.37
N TRP A 272 2.16 -6.38 -13.43
CA TRP A 272 0.82 -6.54 -13.98
C TRP A 272 0.83 -6.86 -15.48
N THR A 273 1.81 -6.37 -16.23
CA THR A 273 2.00 -6.74 -17.65
C THR A 273 2.31 -8.24 -17.77
N PHE A 274 3.19 -8.77 -16.92
CA PHE A 274 3.42 -10.22 -16.85
C PHE A 274 2.18 -10.98 -16.39
N THR A 275 1.39 -10.43 -15.47
CA THR A 275 0.10 -11.02 -15.09
C THR A 275 -0.80 -11.21 -16.31
N LEU A 276 -0.98 -10.20 -17.16
CA LEU A 276 -1.77 -10.31 -18.40
C LEU A 276 -1.18 -11.38 -19.34
N MET A 277 0.13 -11.33 -19.59
CA MET A 277 0.81 -12.26 -20.50
C MET A 277 0.68 -13.72 -20.04
N PHE A 278 1.01 -14.00 -18.78
CA PHE A 278 0.93 -15.35 -18.23
C PHE A 278 -0.52 -15.81 -18.04
N GLY A 279 -1.45 -14.88 -17.82
CA GLY A 279 -2.88 -15.16 -17.79
C GLY A 279 -3.38 -15.65 -19.15
N ALA A 280 -2.99 -14.98 -20.23
CA ALA A 280 -3.35 -15.39 -21.60
C ALA A 280 -2.79 -16.79 -21.96
N ILE A 281 -1.53 -17.08 -21.60
CA ILE A 281 -0.93 -18.40 -21.86
C ILE A 281 -1.64 -19.48 -21.03
N TRP A 282 -2.00 -19.17 -19.78
CA TRP A 282 -2.75 -20.12 -18.96
C TRP A 282 -4.16 -20.37 -19.52
N ALA A 283 -4.84 -19.32 -20.00
CA ALA A 283 -6.15 -19.42 -20.65
C ALA A 283 -6.13 -20.35 -21.88
N GLU A 284 -5.05 -20.30 -22.69
CA GLU A 284 -4.87 -21.22 -23.81
C GLU A 284 -4.84 -22.68 -23.34
N LYS A 285 -4.08 -22.98 -22.28
CA LYS A 285 -4.01 -24.34 -21.74
C LYS A 285 -5.30 -24.80 -21.07
N ALA A 286 -6.05 -23.89 -20.44
CA ALA A 286 -7.26 -24.22 -19.70
C ALA A 286 -8.50 -24.33 -20.60
N TRP A 287 -8.61 -23.47 -21.62
CA TRP A 287 -9.82 -23.32 -22.44
C TRP A 287 -9.57 -23.36 -23.96
N GLY A 288 -8.33 -23.61 -24.40
CA GLY A 288 -7.99 -23.71 -25.83
C GLY A 288 -7.88 -22.37 -26.56
N ARG A 289 -7.87 -21.23 -25.86
CA ARG A 289 -7.75 -19.88 -26.44
C ARG A 289 -7.03 -18.90 -25.51
N PHE A 290 -6.23 -17.99 -26.07
CA PHE A 290 -5.49 -16.97 -25.31
C PHE A 290 -6.38 -15.87 -24.68
N TRP A 291 -7.57 -15.65 -25.24
CA TRP A 291 -8.50 -14.61 -24.80
C TRP A 291 -9.93 -15.01 -25.12
N GLY A 292 -10.84 -14.78 -24.19
CA GLY A 292 -12.25 -15.11 -24.25
C GLY A 292 -13.21 -13.97 -23.96
N TRP A 293 -12.73 -12.74 -23.73
CA TRP A 293 -13.57 -11.59 -23.32
C TRP A 293 -14.37 -11.85 -22.04
N ASP A 294 -13.89 -12.75 -21.19
CA ASP A 294 -14.47 -13.02 -19.88
C ASP A 294 -14.35 -11.76 -19.00
N PRO A 295 -15.32 -11.48 -18.10
CA PRO A 295 -15.25 -10.31 -17.23
C PRO A 295 -13.89 -10.15 -16.53
N LYS A 296 -13.26 -11.23 -16.04
CA LYS A 296 -11.94 -11.12 -15.40
C LYS A 296 -10.85 -10.71 -16.37
N GLU A 297 -10.82 -11.29 -17.55
CA GLU A 297 -9.85 -10.93 -18.59
C GLU A 297 -10.00 -9.44 -18.95
N VAL A 298 -11.23 -9.00 -19.24
CA VAL A 298 -11.53 -7.60 -19.59
C VAL A 298 -11.09 -6.66 -18.47
N TRP A 299 -11.41 -6.96 -17.21
CA TRP A 299 -11.04 -6.10 -16.10
C TRP A 299 -9.54 -6.07 -15.82
N THR A 300 -8.80 -7.18 -16.03
CA THR A 300 -7.33 -7.15 -15.97
C THR A 300 -6.75 -6.22 -17.03
N PHE A 301 -7.32 -6.19 -18.23
CA PHE A 301 -6.94 -5.24 -19.28
C PHE A 301 -7.33 -3.80 -18.96
N VAL A 302 -8.51 -3.55 -18.39
CA VAL A 302 -8.91 -2.21 -17.90
C VAL A 302 -7.90 -1.68 -16.88
N ILE A 303 -7.50 -2.50 -15.90
CA ILE A 303 -6.47 -2.12 -14.91
C ILE A 303 -5.16 -1.75 -15.63
N TRP A 304 -4.74 -2.58 -16.60
CA TRP A 304 -3.53 -2.31 -17.38
C TRP A 304 -3.62 -0.97 -18.12
N VAL A 305 -4.74 -0.69 -18.81
CA VAL A 305 -4.94 0.57 -19.55
C VAL A 305 -4.94 1.78 -18.61
N VAL A 306 -5.60 1.70 -17.45
CA VAL A 306 -5.64 2.80 -16.48
C VAL A 306 -4.24 3.10 -15.94
N TYR A 307 -3.46 2.08 -15.56
CA TYR A 307 -2.10 2.29 -15.06
C TYR A 307 -1.11 2.69 -16.17
N ALA A 308 -1.26 2.18 -17.39
CA ALA A 308 -0.52 2.65 -18.55
C ALA A 308 -0.81 4.13 -18.83
N GLY A 309 -2.09 4.53 -18.78
CA GLY A 309 -2.53 5.91 -18.88
C GLY A 309 -1.97 6.80 -17.77
N TYR A 310 -1.95 6.32 -16.53
CA TYR A 310 -1.30 7.01 -15.41
C TYR A 310 0.20 7.26 -15.66
N LEU A 311 0.95 6.22 -16.03
CA LEU A 311 2.39 6.35 -16.29
C LEU A 311 2.67 7.24 -17.49
N HIS A 312 1.88 7.10 -18.56
CA HIS A 312 1.98 7.92 -19.77
C HIS A 312 1.66 9.39 -19.47
N ALA A 313 0.55 9.68 -18.79
CA ALA A 313 0.15 11.05 -18.45
C ALA A 313 1.21 11.76 -17.60
N ARG A 314 1.88 11.03 -16.69
CA ARG A 314 2.97 11.57 -15.89
C ARG A 314 4.25 11.79 -16.70
N ALA A 315 4.59 10.87 -17.60
CA ALA A 315 5.82 10.93 -18.40
C ALA A 315 5.75 11.93 -19.56
N THR A 316 4.60 12.08 -20.23
CA THR A 316 4.48 12.90 -21.46
C THR A 316 3.73 14.21 -21.23
N ARG A 317 2.55 14.13 -20.58
CA ARG A 317 1.64 15.27 -20.40
C ARG A 317 1.89 16.08 -19.13
N GLY A 318 2.89 15.69 -18.33
CA GLY A 318 3.27 16.41 -17.11
C GLY A 318 2.15 16.47 -16.07
N TRP A 319 1.27 15.47 -16.03
CA TRP A 319 0.25 15.39 -14.98
C TRP A 319 0.94 15.14 -13.64
N THR A 320 0.89 16.14 -12.76
CA THR A 320 1.44 16.10 -11.40
C THR A 320 0.37 16.46 -10.38
N GLY A 321 0.68 16.26 -9.10
CA GLY A 321 -0.18 16.61 -7.98
C GLY A 321 -1.49 15.82 -7.95
N THR A 322 -2.59 16.53 -7.71
CA THR A 322 -3.90 15.92 -7.41
C THR A 322 -4.46 15.08 -8.55
N ARG A 323 -4.16 15.44 -9.82
CA ARG A 323 -4.66 14.69 -10.99
C ARG A 323 -4.03 13.30 -11.08
N ALA A 324 -2.71 13.23 -10.86
CA ALA A 324 -1.98 11.96 -10.85
C ALA A 324 -2.44 11.07 -9.68
N ALA A 325 -2.67 11.65 -8.51
CA ALA A 325 -3.17 10.91 -7.34
C ALA A 325 -4.55 10.27 -7.61
N TRP A 326 -5.47 11.00 -8.24
CA TRP A 326 -6.79 10.45 -8.62
C TRP A 326 -6.68 9.30 -9.63
N LEU A 327 -5.81 9.39 -10.63
CA LEU A 327 -5.59 8.30 -11.56
C LEU A 327 -5.08 7.02 -10.86
N SER A 328 -4.17 7.15 -9.89
CA SER A 328 -3.71 5.99 -9.10
C SER A 328 -4.84 5.41 -8.24
N ILE A 329 -5.69 6.27 -7.67
CA ILE A 329 -6.85 5.84 -6.87
C ILE A 329 -7.87 5.09 -7.73
N VAL A 330 -8.19 5.62 -8.91
CA VAL A 330 -9.09 4.96 -9.87
C VAL A 330 -8.50 3.63 -10.34
N GLY A 331 -7.21 3.58 -10.64
CA GLY A 331 -6.52 2.34 -11.00
C GLY A 331 -6.64 1.26 -9.92
N TYR A 332 -6.47 1.62 -8.65
CA TYR A 332 -6.65 0.69 -7.55
C TYR A 332 -8.12 0.31 -7.33
N ALA A 333 -9.06 1.24 -7.54
CA ALA A 333 -10.49 0.91 -7.53
C ALA A 333 -10.83 -0.15 -8.60
N CYS A 334 -10.23 -0.07 -9.80
CA CYS A 334 -10.36 -1.12 -10.81
C CYS A 334 -9.80 -2.47 -10.33
N VAL A 335 -8.68 -2.48 -9.59
CA VAL A 335 -8.12 -3.70 -8.97
C VAL A 335 -9.12 -4.30 -7.98
N ILE A 336 -9.69 -3.49 -7.09
CA ILE A 336 -10.71 -3.94 -6.12
C ILE A 336 -11.92 -4.51 -6.86
N ILE A 337 -12.46 -3.80 -7.86
CA ILE A 337 -13.64 -4.24 -8.62
C ILE A 337 -13.36 -5.59 -9.31
N ASN A 338 -12.21 -5.73 -9.97
CA ASN A 338 -11.81 -7.00 -10.58
C ASN A 338 -11.70 -8.13 -9.55
N PHE A 339 -11.17 -7.82 -8.38
CA PHE A 339 -10.95 -8.81 -7.34
C PHE A 339 -12.23 -9.21 -6.61
N THR A 340 -13.16 -8.29 -6.34
CA THR A 340 -14.39 -8.57 -5.58
C THR A 340 -15.58 -8.73 -6.50
N LEU A 341 -16.01 -7.64 -7.14
CA LEU A 341 -17.25 -7.57 -7.90
C LEU A 341 -17.27 -8.56 -9.07
N VAL A 342 -16.17 -8.67 -9.81
CA VAL A 342 -16.08 -9.62 -10.92
C VAL A 342 -16.11 -11.07 -10.45
N ASN A 343 -15.62 -11.35 -9.24
CA ASN A 343 -15.72 -12.68 -8.65
C ASN A 343 -17.11 -13.00 -8.10
N THR A 344 -17.87 -12.03 -7.63
CA THR A 344 -19.12 -12.28 -6.88
C THR A 344 -20.39 -11.99 -7.66
N VAL A 345 -20.35 -11.07 -8.63
CA VAL A 345 -21.54 -10.58 -9.34
C VAL A 345 -21.60 -11.07 -10.78
N PHE A 346 -20.46 -11.25 -11.43
CA PHE A 346 -20.41 -11.66 -12.82
C PHE A 346 -20.18 -13.17 -12.94
N ASN A 347 -21.04 -13.84 -13.71
CA ASN A 347 -20.83 -15.24 -14.08
C ASN A 347 -19.77 -15.29 -15.20
N GLY A 348 -18.71 -16.07 -14.99
CA GLY A 348 -17.60 -16.20 -15.93
C GLY A 348 -16.76 -17.44 -15.63
N LEU A 349 -15.90 -17.82 -16.59
CA LEU A 349 -15.02 -19.00 -16.49
C LEU A 349 -14.01 -18.89 -15.33
N HIS A 350 -13.86 -17.69 -14.77
CA HIS A 350 -12.98 -17.36 -13.65
C HIS A 350 -13.72 -17.00 -12.36
N SER A 351 -15.00 -17.32 -12.24
CA SER A 351 -15.69 -17.17 -10.94
C SER A 351 -15.13 -18.22 -9.97
N TYR A 352 -14.12 -17.81 -9.21
CA TYR A 352 -13.50 -18.60 -8.14
C TYR A 352 -14.04 -18.15 -6.78
N SER A 353 -15.29 -17.68 -6.75
CA SER A 353 -15.95 -17.22 -5.52
C SER A 353 -15.99 -18.31 -4.45
N GLY A 354 -16.06 -19.58 -4.87
CA GLY A 354 -16.37 -20.69 -3.97
C GLY A 354 -17.78 -20.57 -3.37
N LEU A 355 -18.63 -19.74 -3.98
CA LEU A 355 -20.07 -19.62 -3.70
C LEU A 355 -20.87 -20.64 -4.52
#